data_AF-A0A9D1QJ02-F1
#
_entry.id   AF-A0A9D1QJ02-F1
#
_cell.length_a   1.000
_cell.length_b   1.000
_cell.length_c   1.000
_cell.angle_alpha   90.00
_cell.angle_beta   90.00
_cell.angle_gamma   90.00
#
_symmetry.space_group_name_H-M   'P 1'
#
loop_
_entity.id
_entity.type
_entity.pdbx_description
1 polymer ?
#
loop_
_entity_poly.entity_id
_entity_poly.type
_entity_poly.pdbx_seq_one_letter_code
_entity_poly.pdbx_strand_id
1 'polypeptide(L)'
;MIRLLGQKDEEGLKEKTRHNPFGCRLLSAIEAYGWDRPFLRVWSDDSAVYALQDSSLTICGRPADGQEAAAFARMVGASTVTGRTEDLAGWMPFSRQGGVILYHPAAPSSGNASDEKPPVQSLYRVLQAAGLSVPDFEAFYLDLNHRLRHRAADAVLWEEKACAILGALTREEAVLTAVAVVPGARCEGLGSWCITELLARHPGVSFWALRGSGENRAFYRQLDFIEVGRWKTVPVGPDD
;
A
#
# COMPACT_ATOMS: atom_id res chain seq x y z
N MET A 1 1.21 16.22 20.92
CA MET A 1 1.88 17.21 20.05
C MET A 1 2.49 16.50 18.86
N ILE A 2 1.95 16.79 17.69
CA ILE A 2 2.43 16.27 16.41
C ILE A 2 3.66 17.05 15.94
N ARG A 3 4.76 16.36 15.64
CA ARG A 3 6.02 16.95 15.13
C ARG A 3 6.37 16.44 13.74
N LEU A 4 6.98 17.30 12.91
CA LEU A 4 7.51 16.90 11.61
C LEU A 4 8.77 16.03 11.80
N LEU A 5 8.86 14.95 11.04
CA LEU A 5 10.01 14.05 11.01
C LEU A 5 10.94 14.39 9.84
N GLY A 6 12.23 14.07 10.00
CA GLY A 6 13.21 14.14 8.93
C GLY A 6 14.10 12.89 8.89
N GLN A 7 15.12 12.89 8.02
CA GLN A 7 16.02 11.75 7.83
C GLN A 7 16.67 11.24 9.14
N LYS A 8 16.94 12.14 10.09
CA LYS A 8 17.48 11.77 11.43
C LYS A 8 16.55 10.89 12.27
N ASP A 9 15.25 10.86 11.94
CA ASP A 9 14.22 10.10 12.66
C ASP A 9 13.97 8.71 12.02
N GLU A 10 14.65 8.36 10.93
CA GLU A 10 14.35 7.19 10.09
C GLU A 10 14.40 5.86 10.86
N GLU A 11 15.39 5.68 11.74
CA GLU A 11 15.54 4.43 12.49
C GLU A 11 14.39 4.24 13.50
N GLY A 12 14.04 5.30 14.24
CA GLY A 12 12.89 5.26 15.15
C GLY A 12 11.56 5.11 14.41
N LEU A 13 11.47 5.62 13.18
CA LEU A 13 10.30 5.46 12.31
C LEU A 13 10.13 3.99 11.89
N LYS A 14 11.20 3.32 11.46
CA LYS A 14 11.17 1.90 11.05
C LYS A 14 10.64 1.02 12.17
N GLU A 15 11.15 1.19 13.38
CA GLU A 15 10.70 0.42 14.55
C GLU A 15 9.21 0.64 14.85
N LYS A 16 8.74 1.89 14.85
CA LYS A 16 7.34 2.24 15.14
C LYS A 16 6.34 1.74 14.08
N THR A 17 6.79 1.53 12.86
CA THR A 17 5.92 1.26 11.70
C THR A 17 5.99 -0.18 11.20
N ARG A 18 6.83 -1.01 11.82
CA ARG A 18 6.99 -2.42 11.51
C ARG A 18 5.68 -3.19 11.66
N HIS A 19 5.51 -4.25 10.86
CA HIS A 19 4.35 -5.15 10.94
C HIS A 19 3.01 -4.44 10.72
N ASN A 20 3.03 -3.40 9.87
CA ASN A 20 1.87 -2.63 9.52
C ASN A 20 1.89 -2.26 8.03
N PRO A 21 0.86 -2.61 7.24
CA PRO A 21 0.84 -2.29 5.80
C PRO A 21 0.94 -0.79 5.54
N PHE A 22 0.40 0.05 6.43
CA PHE A 22 0.49 1.51 6.31
C PHE A 22 1.92 2.00 6.58
N GLY A 23 2.61 1.35 7.52
CA GLY A 23 4.04 1.51 7.76
C GLY A 23 4.90 1.13 6.57
N CYS A 24 4.69 -0.05 5.99
CA CYS A 24 5.35 -0.46 4.76
C CYS A 24 5.15 0.56 3.62
N ARG A 25 3.91 1.05 3.42
CA ARG A 25 3.60 2.07 2.40
C ARG A 25 4.37 3.37 2.61
N LEU A 26 4.42 3.90 3.83
CA LEU A 26 5.09 5.17 4.10
C LEU A 26 6.62 5.03 4.01
N LEU A 27 7.19 3.94 4.55
CA LEU A 27 8.63 3.68 4.46
C LEU A 27 9.08 3.51 3.01
N SER A 28 8.31 2.75 2.23
CA SER A 28 8.56 2.58 0.80
C SER A 28 8.46 3.90 0.02
N ALA A 29 7.50 4.77 0.37
CA ALA A 29 7.42 6.10 -0.24
C ALA A 29 8.66 6.96 0.10
N ILE A 30 9.14 6.94 1.34
CA ILE A 30 10.37 7.63 1.74
C ILE A 30 11.57 7.07 0.98
N GLU A 31 11.68 5.75 0.83
CA GLU A 31 12.77 5.11 0.07
C GLU A 31 12.74 5.52 -1.41
N ALA A 32 11.56 5.64 -2.01
CA ALA A 32 11.41 6.07 -3.40
C ALA A 32 11.73 7.56 -3.60
N TYR A 33 11.21 8.42 -2.72
CA TYR A 33 11.13 9.87 -2.98
C TYR A 33 12.10 10.72 -2.16
N GLY A 34 12.58 10.19 -1.03
CA GLY A 34 13.34 10.92 -0.03
C GLY A 34 12.47 11.79 0.89
N TRP A 35 13.13 12.49 1.80
CA TRP A 35 12.49 13.31 2.83
C TRP A 35 12.16 14.75 2.37
N ASP A 36 12.74 15.19 1.26
CA ASP A 36 12.73 16.61 0.85
C ASP A 36 11.65 16.96 -0.17
N ARG A 37 10.68 16.06 -0.39
CA ARG A 37 9.62 16.27 -1.40
C ARG A 37 8.40 16.95 -0.79
N PRO A 38 7.89 18.05 -1.36
CA PRO A 38 6.77 18.79 -0.78
C PRO A 38 5.47 17.98 -0.74
N PHE A 39 5.31 17.03 -1.67
CA PHE A 39 4.14 16.16 -1.77
C PHE A 39 4.20 14.96 -0.82
N LEU A 40 5.33 14.69 -0.15
CA LEU A 40 5.49 13.63 0.83
C LEU A 40 6.01 14.22 2.14
N ARG A 41 5.15 14.31 3.14
CA ARG A 41 5.53 14.81 4.47
C ARG A 41 5.10 13.85 5.56
N VAL A 42 5.95 13.69 6.56
CA VAL A 42 5.78 12.67 7.60
C VAL A 42 5.90 13.30 8.98
N TRP A 43 4.96 12.98 9.87
CA TRP A 43 4.89 13.48 11.24
C TRP A 43 4.66 12.34 12.24
N SER A 44 4.85 12.62 13.53
CA SER A 44 4.49 11.71 14.61
C SER A 44 4.07 12.49 15.87
N ASP A 45 3.16 11.91 16.65
CA ASP A 45 2.81 12.33 18.03
C ASP A 45 3.37 11.37 19.09
N ASP A 46 4.43 10.66 18.71
CA ASP A 46 5.04 9.52 19.39
C ASP A 46 4.22 8.22 19.46
N SER A 47 2.89 8.28 19.40
CA SER A 47 1.99 7.12 19.45
C SER A 47 1.61 6.60 18.06
N ALA A 48 1.54 7.49 17.08
CA ALA A 48 1.24 7.21 15.69
C ALA A 48 2.18 7.98 14.75
N VAL A 49 2.20 7.52 13.50
CA VAL A 49 2.89 8.14 12.38
C VAL A 49 1.86 8.57 11.35
N TYR A 50 2.03 9.78 10.84
CA TYR A 50 1.17 10.42 9.86
C TYR A 50 1.99 10.69 8.60
N ALA A 51 1.58 10.17 7.45
CA ALA A 51 2.26 10.41 6.17
C ALA A 51 1.26 11.00 5.17
N LEU A 52 1.45 12.26 4.79
CA LEU A 52 0.68 12.90 3.73
C LEU A 52 1.40 12.66 2.41
N GLN A 53 0.72 11.97 1.49
CA GLN A 53 1.13 11.87 0.09
C GLN A 53 0.04 12.48 -0.79
N ASP A 54 0.37 13.52 -1.53
CA ASP A 54 -0.58 14.35 -2.28
C ASP A 54 -1.69 14.89 -1.35
N SER A 55 -2.93 14.43 -1.53
CA SER A 55 -4.07 14.78 -0.67
C SER A 55 -4.55 13.62 0.21
N SER A 56 -3.79 12.53 0.32
CA SER A 56 -4.16 11.35 1.12
C SER A 56 -3.23 11.23 2.32
N LEU A 57 -3.80 11.33 3.52
CA LEU A 57 -3.09 11.06 4.76
C LEU A 57 -3.16 9.57 5.09
N THR A 58 -2.02 8.95 5.36
CA THR A 58 -1.91 7.59 5.88
C THR A 58 -1.53 7.65 7.35
N ILE A 59 -2.24 6.90 8.20
CA ILE A 59 -1.95 6.78 9.63
C ILE A 59 -1.51 5.35 9.95
N CYS A 60 -0.41 5.24 10.67
CA CYS A 60 0.13 4.00 11.19
C CYS A 60 0.26 4.09 12.72
N GLY A 61 -0.51 3.28 13.44
CA GLY A 61 -0.59 3.34 14.90
C GLY A 61 -1.73 4.24 15.38
N ARG A 62 -2.10 4.10 16.65
CA ARG A 62 -3.22 4.82 17.24
C ARG A 62 -2.77 6.21 17.71
N PRO A 63 -3.36 7.30 17.19
CA PRO A 63 -3.10 8.65 17.67
C PRO A 63 -3.24 8.77 19.19
N ALA A 64 -2.38 9.57 19.81
CA ALA A 64 -2.47 9.85 21.25
C ALA A 64 -3.77 10.58 21.59
N ASP A 65 -4.16 11.53 20.73
CA ASP A 65 -5.42 12.26 20.78
C ASP A 65 -6.08 12.24 19.40
N GLY A 66 -7.25 11.59 19.32
CA GLY A 66 -7.99 11.46 18.06
C GLY A 66 -8.55 12.80 17.55
N GLN A 67 -8.88 13.74 18.43
CA GLN A 67 -9.35 15.07 18.05
C GLN A 67 -8.21 15.95 17.53
N GLU A 68 -7.05 15.93 18.21
CA GLU A 68 -5.82 16.60 17.73
C GLU A 68 -5.47 16.09 16.33
N ALA A 69 -5.51 14.77 16.14
CA ALA A 69 -5.15 14.14 14.88
C ALA A 69 -6.15 14.46 13.74
N ALA A 70 -7.44 14.53 14.04
CA ALA A 70 -8.46 14.93 13.06
C ALA A 70 -8.33 16.41 12.66
N ALA A 71 -8.10 17.30 13.63
CA ALA A 71 -7.83 18.72 13.36
C ALA A 71 -6.56 18.90 12.54
N PHE A 72 -5.51 18.12 12.85
CA PHE A 72 -4.26 18.11 12.10
C PHE A 72 -4.45 17.69 10.64
N ALA A 73 -5.22 16.62 10.37
CA ALA A 73 -5.50 16.18 8.99
C ALA A 73 -6.13 17.29 8.14
N ARG A 74 -7.04 18.09 8.72
CA ARG A 74 -7.62 19.26 8.04
C ARG A 74 -6.59 20.34 7.81
N MET A 75 -5.80 20.66 8.83
CA MET A 75 -4.77 21.70 8.76
C MET A 75 -3.75 21.43 7.64
N VAL A 76 -3.34 20.17 7.46
CA VAL A 76 -2.38 19.80 6.41
C VAL A 76 -3.01 19.64 5.02
N GLY A 77 -4.32 19.85 4.90
CA GLY A 77 -5.03 19.79 3.62
C GLY A 77 -5.29 18.37 3.10
N ALA A 78 -5.39 17.38 3.99
CA ALA A 78 -5.77 16.03 3.58
C ALA A 78 -7.24 15.99 3.13
N SER A 79 -7.52 15.32 2.02
CA SER A 79 -8.87 15.03 1.53
C SER A 79 -9.42 13.71 2.11
N THR A 80 -8.52 12.78 2.41
CA THR A 80 -8.86 11.47 2.96
C THR A 80 -7.82 11.01 3.95
N VAL A 81 -8.23 10.21 4.93
CA VAL A 81 -7.35 9.53 5.88
C VAL A 81 -7.55 8.03 5.79
N THR A 82 -6.46 7.28 5.65
CA THR A 82 -6.47 5.82 5.56
C THR A 82 -5.60 5.22 6.65
N GLY A 83 -6.06 4.14 7.27
CA GLY A 83 -5.32 3.44 8.31
C GLY A 83 -6.05 2.18 8.78
N ARG A 84 -5.56 1.56 9.86
CA ARG A 84 -6.29 0.48 10.51
C ARG A 84 -7.58 1.04 11.11
N THR A 85 -8.62 0.21 11.13
CA THR A 85 -9.93 0.64 11.65
C THR A 85 -9.85 1.02 13.13
N GLU A 86 -9.05 0.27 13.90
CA GLU A 86 -8.80 0.48 15.33
C GLU A 86 -8.01 1.78 15.61
N ASP A 87 -7.02 2.09 14.78
CA ASP A 87 -6.21 3.32 14.89
C ASP A 87 -7.07 4.58 14.67
N LEU A 88 -8.11 4.44 13.85
CA LEU A 88 -9.03 5.52 13.48
C LEU A 88 -10.34 5.48 14.30
N ALA A 89 -10.34 4.87 15.49
CA ALA A 89 -11.54 4.64 16.30
C ALA A 89 -12.21 5.91 16.88
N GLY A 90 -11.58 7.08 16.77
CA GLY A 90 -12.18 8.38 17.16
C GLY A 90 -12.54 9.28 15.97
N TRP A 91 -12.30 8.81 14.74
CA TRP A 91 -12.53 9.58 13.52
C TRP A 91 -13.90 9.22 12.97
N MET A 92 -14.62 10.25 12.49
CA MET A 92 -16.03 10.24 12.07
C MET A 92 -16.59 8.86 11.64
N PRO A 93 -17.85 8.53 11.99
CA PRO A 93 -18.41 7.20 11.77
C PRO A 93 -18.54 6.80 10.29
N PHE A 94 -18.43 7.74 9.35
CA PHE A 94 -18.60 7.49 7.93
C PHE A 94 -17.26 7.14 7.24
N SER A 95 -17.15 5.92 6.71
CA SER A 95 -16.06 5.52 5.82
C SER A 95 -16.51 5.59 4.36
N ARG A 96 -15.62 6.07 3.48
CA ARG A 96 -15.83 5.98 2.02
C ARG A 96 -15.55 4.58 1.53
N GLN A 97 -14.52 3.94 2.09
CA GLN A 97 -14.05 2.62 1.70
C GLN A 97 -13.50 1.89 2.93
N GLY A 98 -13.49 0.56 2.87
CA GLY A 98 -12.89 -0.26 3.91
C GLY A 98 -12.98 -1.74 3.61
N GLY A 99 -12.23 -2.52 4.38
CA GLY A 99 -12.14 -3.94 4.15
C GLY A 99 -11.23 -4.66 5.13
N VAL A 100 -10.63 -5.75 4.65
CA VAL A 100 -9.85 -6.68 5.46
C VAL A 100 -8.38 -6.52 5.13
N ILE A 101 -7.54 -6.51 6.16
CA ILE A 101 -6.09 -6.56 6.02
C ILE A 101 -5.69 -8.02 5.94
N LEU A 102 -5.01 -8.36 4.86
CA LEU A 102 -4.42 -9.67 4.64
C LEU A 102 -2.92 -9.63 4.88
N TYR A 103 -2.39 -10.72 5.41
CA TYR A 103 -0.98 -10.93 5.67
C TYR A 103 -0.54 -12.29 5.15
N HIS A 104 0.60 -12.33 4.48
CA HIS A 104 1.32 -13.54 4.13
C HIS A 104 2.71 -13.44 4.76
N PRO A 105 3.06 -14.33 5.70
CA PRO A 105 4.36 -14.28 6.36
C PRO A 105 5.50 -14.50 5.37
N ALA A 106 6.64 -13.89 5.64
CA ALA A 106 7.88 -14.18 4.94
C ALA A 106 8.16 -15.69 4.95
N ALA A 107 8.40 -16.24 3.77
CA ALA A 107 8.83 -17.61 3.60
C ALA A 107 10.30 -17.63 3.13
N PRO A 108 11.11 -18.57 3.63
CA PRO A 108 12.39 -18.86 3.00
C PRO A 108 12.08 -19.48 1.63
N SER A 109 12.33 -18.72 0.56
CA SER A 109 12.24 -19.23 -0.80
C SER A 109 13.63 -19.28 -1.43
N SER A 110 13.91 -20.40 -2.09
CA SER A 110 15.09 -20.61 -2.93
C SER A 110 14.59 -20.80 -4.35
N GLY A 111 14.52 -19.70 -5.10
CA GLY A 111 14.12 -19.70 -6.51
C GLY A 111 14.92 -18.67 -7.28
N ASN A 112 15.34 -19.01 -8.49
CA ASN A 112 15.89 -18.06 -9.45
C ASN A 112 14.72 -17.43 -10.22
N ALA A 113 13.97 -16.54 -9.57
CA ALA A 113 12.96 -15.75 -10.26
C ALA A 113 13.64 -14.65 -11.09
N SER A 114 13.07 -14.32 -12.25
CA SER A 114 13.60 -13.25 -13.10
C SER A 114 13.42 -11.90 -12.41
N ASP A 115 14.45 -11.04 -12.41
CA ASP A 115 14.33 -9.65 -11.94
C ASP A 115 13.90 -8.69 -13.05
N GLU A 116 13.51 -9.22 -14.22
CA GLU A 116 13.03 -8.39 -15.33
C GLU A 116 11.72 -7.69 -14.93
N LYS A 117 11.75 -6.35 -15.02
CA LYS A 117 10.61 -5.50 -14.73
C LYS A 117 9.73 -5.39 -15.97
N PRO A 118 8.41 -5.66 -15.87
CA PRO A 118 7.52 -5.58 -17.02
C PRO A 118 7.35 -4.13 -17.48
N PRO A 119 7.00 -3.90 -18.76
CA PRO A 119 6.69 -2.57 -19.26
C PRO A 119 5.48 -1.97 -18.51
N VAL A 120 5.66 -0.79 -17.91
CA VAL A 120 4.61 -0.11 -17.13
C VAL A 120 3.36 0.18 -17.97
N GLN A 121 3.53 0.44 -19.27
CA GLN A 121 2.41 0.63 -20.19
C GLN A 121 1.55 -0.64 -20.32
N SER A 122 2.17 -1.82 -20.37
CA SER A 122 1.44 -3.09 -20.44
C SER A 122 0.70 -3.40 -19.13
N LEU A 123 1.32 -3.11 -17.98
CA LEU A 123 0.63 -3.19 -16.68
C LEU A 123 -0.63 -2.32 -16.68
N TYR A 124 -0.53 -1.05 -17.09
CA TYR A 124 -1.65 -0.13 -17.14
C TYR A 124 -2.79 -0.65 -18.03
N ARG A 125 -2.48 -1.18 -19.22
CA ARG A 125 -3.47 -1.78 -20.12
C ARG A 125 -4.19 -2.97 -19.49
N VAL A 126 -3.47 -3.86 -18.80
CA VAL A 126 -4.08 -5.01 -18.10
C VAL A 126 -5.01 -4.55 -16.99
N LEU A 127 -4.59 -3.57 -16.18
CA LEU A 127 -5.43 -3.01 -15.12
C LEU A 127 -6.73 -2.40 -15.68
N GLN A 128 -6.62 -1.60 -16.74
CA GLN A 128 -7.79 -1.02 -17.42
C GLN A 128 -8.70 -2.10 -18.02
N ALA A 129 -8.14 -3.07 -18.76
CA ALA A 129 -8.90 -4.15 -19.40
C ALA A 129 -9.58 -5.06 -18.37
N ALA A 130 -9.00 -5.22 -17.18
CA ALA A 130 -9.60 -5.94 -16.07
C ALA A 130 -10.72 -5.16 -15.35
N GLY A 131 -10.92 -3.88 -15.69
CA GLY A 131 -11.96 -3.00 -15.14
C GLY A 131 -11.59 -2.34 -13.81
N LEU A 132 -10.30 -2.28 -13.46
CA LEU A 132 -9.87 -1.59 -12.24
C LEU A 132 -9.86 -0.07 -12.45
N SER A 133 -10.27 0.67 -11.42
CA SER A 133 -10.10 2.12 -11.38
C SER A 133 -8.61 2.46 -11.21
N VAL A 134 -7.98 2.94 -12.28
CA VAL A 134 -6.59 3.40 -12.27
C VAL A 134 -6.52 4.92 -12.40
N PRO A 135 -5.44 5.56 -11.93
CA PRO A 135 -5.19 6.97 -12.21
C PRO A 135 -5.06 7.26 -13.71
N ASP A 136 -4.95 8.54 -14.06
CA ASP A 136 -4.50 8.95 -15.39
C ASP A 136 -3.17 8.26 -15.75
N PHE A 137 -3.00 7.92 -17.02
CA PHE A 137 -1.85 7.16 -17.49
C PHE A 137 -0.52 7.85 -17.17
N GLU A 138 -0.42 9.18 -17.33
CA GLU A 138 0.82 9.90 -17.08
C GLU A 138 1.20 9.84 -15.60
N ALA A 139 0.24 10.11 -14.71
CA ALA A 139 0.45 10.04 -13.27
C ALA A 139 0.83 8.63 -12.81
N PHE A 140 0.11 7.61 -13.31
CA PHE A 140 0.43 6.20 -13.02
C PHE A 140 1.82 5.80 -13.53
N TYR A 141 2.14 6.17 -14.77
CA TYR A 141 3.40 5.82 -15.41
C TYR A 141 4.59 6.44 -14.68
N LEU A 142 4.49 7.72 -14.31
CA LEU A 142 5.56 8.42 -13.61
C LEU A 142 5.81 7.85 -12.21
N ASP A 143 4.77 7.67 -11.39
CA ASP A 143 4.91 7.13 -10.03
C ASP A 143 5.44 5.68 -10.05
N LEU A 144 4.85 4.79 -10.84
CA LEU A 144 5.26 3.39 -10.85
C LEU A 144 6.67 3.21 -11.42
N ASN A 145 7.04 3.86 -12.53
CA ASN A 145 8.41 3.79 -13.04
C ASN A 145 9.41 4.33 -12.02
N HIS A 146 9.06 5.40 -11.29
CA HIS A 146 9.92 5.94 -10.26
C HIS A 146 10.14 4.94 -9.14
N ARG A 147 9.09 4.37 -8.58
CA ARG A 147 9.21 3.36 -7.52
C ARG A 147 9.97 2.12 -7.97
N LEU A 148 9.74 1.62 -9.19
CA LEU A 148 10.48 0.49 -9.76
C LEU A 148 11.98 0.78 -9.87
N ARG A 149 12.37 1.95 -10.37
CA ARG A 149 13.79 2.39 -10.46
C ARG A 149 14.47 2.49 -9.09
N HIS A 150 13.71 2.85 -8.07
CA HIS A 150 14.19 2.99 -6.70
C HIS A 150 14.03 1.71 -5.87
N ARG A 151 13.62 0.58 -6.47
CA ARG A 151 13.36 -0.70 -5.79
C ARG A 151 12.35 -0.61 -4.64
N ALA A 152 11.48 0.40 -4.70
CA ALA A 152 10.39 0.64 -3.75
C ALA A 152 9.04 0.08 -4.27
N ALA A 153 9.04 -0.58 -5.41
CA ALA A 153 7.93 -1.33 -5.97
C ALA A 153 8.45 -2.50 -6.78
N ASP A 154 7.57 -3.46 -7.07
CA ASP A 154 7.82 -4.51 -8.06
C ASP A 154 6.53 -4.92 -8.76
N ALA A 155 6.64 -5.54 -9.92
CA ALA A 155 5.50 -6.01 -10.67
C ALA A 155 5.84 -7.23 -11.51
N VAL A 156 4.82 -8.02 -11.81
CA VAL A 156 4.87 -9.14 -12.76
C VAL A 156 3.77 -8.99 -13.79
N LEU A 157 4.03 -9.49 -14.98
CA LEU A 157 3.12 -9.48 -16.11
C LEU A 157 3.14 -10.86 -16.78
N TRP A 158 1.96 -11.39 -17.08
CA TRP A 158 1.78 -12.58 -17.89
C TRP A 158 1.08 -12.21 -19.18
N GLU A 159 1.81 -12.23 -20.31
CA GLU A 159 1.29 -12.11 -21.69
C GLU A 159 0.21 -11.02 -21.92
N GLU A 160 0.30 -9.87 -21.24
CA GLU A 160 -0.76 -8.83 -21.25
C GLU A 160 -2.18 -9.33 -20.88
N LYS A 161 -2.29 -10.45 -20.16
CA LYS A 161 -3.54 -11.04 -19.66
C LYS A 161 -3.68 -10.88 -18.15
N ALA A 162 -2.58 -10.94 -17.42
CA ALA A 162 -2.60 -10.83 -15.96
C ALA A 162 -1.39 -10.07 -15.45
N CYS A 163 -1.55 -9.39 -14.31
CA CYS A 163 -0.46 -8.74 -13.62
C CYS A 163 -0.71 -8.69 -12.10
N ALA A 164 0.37 -8.53 -11.36
CA ALA A 164 0.34 -8.17 -9.94
C ALA A 164 1.39 -7.09 -9.65
N ILE A 165 1.06 -6.16 -8.76
CA ILE A 165 1.89 -4.99 -8.43
C ILE A 165 2.06 -4.86 -6.92
N LEU A 166 3.31 -4.93 -6.48
CA LEU A 166 3.75 -4.45 -5.17
C LEU A 166 3.98 -2.94 -5.28
N GLY A 167 3.00 -2.15 -4.85
CA GLY A 167 3.08 -0.68 -4.95
C GLY A 167 3.86 -0.04 -3.81
N ALA A 168 4.16 -0.83 -2.78
CA ALA A 168 5.12 -0.52 -1.74
C ALA A 168 5.96 -1.76 -1.49
N LEU A 169 7.28 -1.56 -1.47
CA LEU A 169 8.26 -2.59 -1.17
C LEU A 169 9.35 -1.96 -0.30
N THR A 170 9.69 -2.65 0.78
CA THR A 170 10.84 -2.41 1.63
C THR A 170 11.66 -3.72 1.73
N ARG A 171 12.76 -3.70 2.50
CA ARG A 171 13.57 -4.90 2.73
C ARG A 171 12.86 -6.01 3.50
N GLU A 172 11.85 -5.68 4.31
CA GLU A 172 11.18 -6.65 5.19
C GLU A 172 9.73 -6.91 4.77
N GLU A 173 9.07 -5.94 4.14
CA GLU A 173 7.64 -5.98 3.89
C GLU A 173 7.28 -5.42 2.52
N ALA A 174 6.19 -5.93 1.94
CA ALA A 174 5.61 -5.42 0.70
C ALA A 174 4.09 -5.27 0.82
N VAL A 175 3.51 -4.33 0.08
CA VAL A 175 2.06 -4.19 -0.06
C VAL A 175 1.64 -4.43 -1.51
N LEU A 176 0.84 -5.47 -1.69
CA LEU A 176 0.15 -5.78 -2.92
C LEU A 176 -0.97 -4.75 -3.13
N THR A 177 -0.82 -3.93 -4.17
CA THR A 177 -1.74 -2.82 -4.48
C THR A 177 -2.68 -3.15 -5.64
N ALA A 178 -2.28 -4.06 -6.52
CA ALA A 178 -3.12 -4.50 -7.62
C ALA A 178 -2.85 -5.97 -7.97
N VAL A 179 -3.93 -6.68 -8.28
CA VAL A 179 -3.91 -8.00 -8.95
C VAL A 179 -5.02 -7.96 -9.97
N ALA A 180 -4.68 -8.20 -11.24
CA ALA A 180 -5.63 -8.08 -12.32
C ALA A 180 -5.48 -9.24 -13.30
N VAL A 181 -6.62 -9.71 -13.77
CA VAL A 181 -6.73 -10.69 -14.86
C VAL A 181 -7.84 -10.20 -15.78
N VAL A 182 -7.53 -10.07 -17.06
CA VAL A 182 -8.50 -9.65 -18.09
C VAL A 182 -9.68 -10.62 -18.13
N PRO A 183 -10.92 -10.16 -18.38
CA PRO A 183 -12.13 -10.99 -18.23
C PRO A 183 -12.08 -12.35 -18.94
N GLY A 184 -11.51 -12.39 -20.15
CA GLY A 184 -11.44 -13.61 -20.97
C GLY A 184 -10.39 -14.64 -20.54
N ALA A 185 -9.52 -14.31 -19.56
CA ALA A 185 -8.46 -15.20 -19.07
C ALA A 185 -8.61 -15.53 -17.57
N ARG A 186 -9.77 -15.23 -16.98
CA ARG A 186 -10.07 -15.51 -15.57
C ARG A 186 -10.27 -17.01 -15.36
N CYS A 187 -10.07 -17.46 -14.12
CA CYS A 187 -10.19 -18.86 -13.72
C CYS A 187 -9.15 -19.82 -14.35
N GLU A 188 -8.13 -19.29 -15.01
CA GLU A 188 -6.99 -20.06 -15.57
C GLU A 188 -5.77 -20.13 -14.62
N GLY A 189 -5.90 -19.63 -13.39
CA GLY A 189 -4.81 -19.60 -12.41
C GLY A 189 -3.79 -18.47 -12.60
N LEU A 190 -3.96 -17.59 -13.59
CA LEU A 190 -2.99 -16.53 -13.91
C LEU A 190 -2.77 -15.53 -12.77
N GLY A 191 -3.82 -15.16 -12.03
CA GLY A 191 -3.68 -14.28 -10.87
C GLY A 191 -2.86 -14.92 -9.74
N SER A 192 -3.06 -16.22 -9.52
CA SER A 192 -2.28 -17.01 -8.55
C SER A 192 -0.83 -17.09 -8.98
N TRP A 193 -0.60 -17.37 -10.27
CA TRP A 193 0.75 -17.38 -10.84
C TRP A 193 1.48 -16.05 -10.59
N CYS A 194 0.83 -14.91 -10.86
CA CYS A 194 1.43 -13.60 -10.64
C CYS A 194 1.84 -13.37 -9.17
N ILE A 195 0.99 -13.76 -8.21
CA ILE A 195 1.35 -13.61 -6.78
C ILE A 195 2.48 -14.56 -6.40
N THR A 196 2.44 -15.81 -6.84
CA THR A 196 3.50 -16.80 -6.56
C THR A 196 4.84 -16.35 -7.13
N GLU A 197 4.87 -15.77 -8.33
CA GLU A 197 6.07 -15.22 -8.94
C GLU A 197 6.64 -14.05 -8.11
N LEU A 198 5.79 -13.14 -7.63
CA LEU A 198 6.25 -12.06 -6.73
C LEU A 198 6.77 -12.60 -5.39
N LEU A 199 6.11 -13.57 -4.79
CA LEU A 199 6.58 -14.23 -3.56
C LEU A 199 7.95 -14.88 -3.78
N ALA A 200 8.17 -15.49 -4.95
CA ALA A 200 9.45 -16.12 -5.29
C ALA A 200 10.58 -15.10 -5.51
N ARG A 201 10.29 -13.89 -6.04
CA ARG A 201 11.26 -12.81 -6.23
C ARG A 201 11.72 -12.15 -4.93
N HIS A 202 10.90 -12.22 -3.88
CA HIS A 202 11.15 -11.53 -2.62
C HIS A 202 11.20 -12.51 -1.43
N PRO A 203 12.19 -13.45 -1.41
CA PRO A 203 12.35 -14.36 -0.29
C PRO A 203 12.66 -13.58 1.00
N GLY A 204 12.05 -14.00 2.12
CA GLY A 204 12.23 -13.31 3.40
C GLY A 204 11.44 -12.01 3.57
N VAL A 205 10.64 -11.60 2.57
CA VAL A 205 9.75 -10.44 2.65
C VAL A 205 8.33 -10.88 2.98
N SER A 206 7.70 -10.25 3.97
CA SER A 206 6.28 -10.46 4.29
C SER A 206 5.38 -9.62 3.38
N PHE A 207 4.25 -10.16 2.97
CA PHE A 207 3.34 -9.50 2.04
C PHE A 207 2.04 -9.09 2.73
N TRP A 208 1.58 -7.88 2.42
CA TRP A 208 0.31 -7.35 2.85
C TRP A 208 -0.62 -7.14 1.66
N ALA A 209 -1.93 -7.26 1.86
CA ALA A 209 -2.93 -6.80 0.90
C ALA A 209 -4.11 -6.13 1.60
N LEU A 210 -4.60 -5.03 1.03
CA LEU A 210 -5.79 -4.31 1.51
C LEU A 210 -6.98 -4.72 0.65
N ARG A 211 -7.68 -5.77 1.06
CA ARG A 211 -8.81 -6.34 0.30
C ARG A 211 -10.09 -5.58 0.64
N GLY A 212 -10.90 -5.23 -0.37
CA GLY A 212 -12.24 -4.69 -0.16
C GLY A 212 -13.15 -5.65 0.61
N SER A 213 -14.20 -5.10 1.25
CA SER A 213 -15.16 -5.91 1.99
C SER A 213 -15.91 -6.87 1.07
N GLY A 214 -15.80 -8.18 1.33
CA GLY A 214 -16.50 -9.22 0.57
C GLY A 214 -15.84 -9.65 -0.76
N GLU A 215 -14.73 -9.02 -1.14
CA GLU A 215 -14.05 -9.32 -2.41
C GLU A 215 -13.08 -10.51 -2.28
N ASN A 216 -12.92 -11.31 -3.35
CA ASN A 216 -11.80 -12.22 -3.62
C ASN A 216 -11.25 -13.07 -2.45
N ARG A 217 -12.08 -13.40 -1.45
CA ARG A 217 -11.64 -14.10 -0.22
C ARG A 217 -11.06 -15.48 -0.49
N ALA A 218 -11.72 -16.28 -1.34
CA ALA A 218 -11.27 -17.61 -1.67
C ALA A 218 -9.91 -17.62 -2.38
N PHE A 219 -9.70 -16.66 -3.29
CA PHE A 219 -8.46 -16.49 -4.04
C PHE A 219 -7.26 -16.26 -3.12
N TYR A 220 -7.33 -15.29 -2.21
CA TYR A 220 -6.23 -15.01 -1.28
C TYR A 220 -5.99 -16.15 -0.29
N ARG A 221 -7.06 -16.80 0.18
CA ARG A 221 -6.94 -17.94 1.09
C ARG A 221 -6.22 -19.14 0.46
N GLN A 222 -6.39 -19.36 -0.84
CA GLN A 222 -5.67 -20.42 -1.57
C GLN A 222 -4.17 -20.13 -1.72
N LEU A 223 -3.76 -18.88 -1.52
CA LEU A 223 -2.37 -18.42 -1.56
C LEU A 223 -1.83 -18.16 -0.15
N ASP A 224 -2.40 -18.80 0.87
CA ASP A 224 -1.95 -18.74 2.27
C ASP A 224 -1.95 -17.34 2.93
N PHE A 225 -2.67 -16.37 2.36
CA PHE A 225 -2.94 -15.10 3.06
C PHE A 225 -3.95 -15.31 4.18
N ILE A 226 -3.62 -14.78 5.37
CA ILE A 226 -4.47 -14.78 6.55
C ILE A 226 -5.08 -13.40 6.80
N GLU A 227 -6.29 -13.36 7.34
CA GLU A 227 -6.97 -12.12 7.74
C GLU A 227 -6.48 -11.71 9.14
N VAL A 228 -5.89 -10.50 9.26
CA VAL A 228 -5.26 -10.05 10.51
C VAL A 228 -5.79 -8.71 11.04
N GLY A 229 -6.76 -8.12 10.35
CA GLY A 229 -7.35 -6.87 10.80
C GLY A 229 -8.28 -6.26 9.77
N ARG A 230 -8.66 -5.00 10.01
CA ARG A 230 -9.51 -4.21 9.12
C ARG A 230 -8.90 -2.86 8.84
N TRP A 231 -9.14 -2.36 7.64
CA TRP A 231 -8.74 -1.02 7.23
C TRP A 231 -9.95 -0.19 6.81
N LYS A 232 -9.83 1.13 6.91
CA LYS A 232 -10.82 2.07 6.38
C LYS A 232 -10.15 3.31 5.83
N THR A 233 -10.84 3.95 4.89
CA THR A 233 -10.55 5.30 4.41
C THR A 233 -11.74 6.20 4.77
N VAL A 234 -11.47 7.27 5.50
CA VAL A 234 -12.46 8.28 5.90
C VAL A 234 -12.22 9.58 5.11
N PRO A 235 -13.26 10.26 4.62
CA PRO A 235 -13.11 11.59 4.05
C PRO A 235 -12.78 12.60 5.17
N VAL A 236 -12.00 13.61 4.84
CA VAL A 236 -11.79 14.77 5.69
C VAL A 236 -12.74 15.86 5.19
N GLY A 237 -13.87 16.04 5.87
CA GLY A 237 -14.83 17.10 5.55
C GLY A 237 -14.45 18.44 6.18
N PRO A 238 -14.94 19.58 5.65
CA PRO A 238 -15.03 20.82 6.42
C PRO A 238 -15.93 20.58 7.65
N ASP A 239 -15.66 21.29 8.76
CA ASP A 239 -16.57 21.27 9.92
C ASP A 239 -17.94 21.85 9.49
N ASP A 240 -19.03 21.21 9.90
CA ASP A 240 -20.37 21.82 9.94
C ASP A 240 -20.41 22.91 11.04
#